data_AF-A0A326TSA5-F1
#
_entry.id   AF-A0A326TSA5-F1
#
_cell.length_a   1.000
_cell.length_b   1.000
_cell.length_c   1.000
_cell.angle_alpha   90.00
_cell.angle_beta   90.00
_cell.angle_gamma   90.00
#
_symmetry.space_group_name_H-M   'P 1'
#
loop_
_entity.id
_entity.type
_entity.pdbx_description
1 polymer ?
#
loop_
_entity_poly.entity_id
_entity_poly.type
_entity_poly.pdbx_seq_one_letter_code
_entity_poly.pdbx_strand_id
1 'polypeptide(L)'
;MKNNNTTNTTDGVQAATSSPQAQAANLEPQAGEKSSENQPSLEALQREIADLRKENASYRKRAKEQEEAARLAGDQRLKEQGQYKQLAEQYQARVNELEPISERYNQLASLLANQIESQTKDWPDEIKAFDPGAEAPIEERLAWIEKSKPLVAKLEQQGRAGLPGNAPNPKPTGQSHKSEAITTSLMRSGLYNF
;
A
#
# COMPACT_ATOMS: atom_id res chain seq x y z
N MET A 1 -18.16 -42.08 33.20
CA MET A 1 -17.90 -42.45 31.79
C MET A 1 -16.38 -42.46 31.64
N LYS A 2 -15.66 -43.58 31.79
CA LYS A 2 -15.41 -44.65 30.79
C LYS A 2 -14.99 -44.05 29.43
N ASN A 3 -13.81 -44.25 28.83
CA ASN A 3 -12.71 -45.20 29.04
C ASN A 3 -11.39 -44.67 28.43
N ASN A 4 -10.27 -45.13 28.99
CA ASN A 4 -8.90 -45.08 28.48
C ASN A 4 -8.77 -45.73 27.08
N ASN A 5 -7.80 -45.30 26.27
CA ASN A 5 -6.82 -46.27 25.76
C ASN A 5 -5.49 -45.63 25.33
N THR A 6 -4.46 -45.95 26.12
CA THR A 6 -3.05 -45.91 25.77
C THR A 6 -2.72 -47.23 25.11
N THR A 7 -2.22 -47.24 23.87
CA THR A 7 -1.44 -48.38 23.37
C THR A 7 -0.32 -47.90 22.46
N ASN A 8 0.90 -48.09 22.98
CA ASN A 8 2.11 -48.43 22.24
C ASN A 8 1.83 -49.23 20.96
N THR A 9 2.49 -48.89 19.86
CA THR A 9 2.77 -49.85 18.78
C THR A 9 4.21 -49.63 18.34
N THR A 10 5.09 -50.29 19.07
CA THR A 10 6.36 -50.81 18.55
C THR A 10 5.99 -51.99 17.66
N ASP A 11 6.18 -51.84 16.35
CA ASP A 11 6.41 -52.93 15.39
C ASP A 11 7.33 -52.30 14.33
N GLY A 12 8.62 -52.60 14.26
CA GLY A 12 9.14 -53.96 14.22
C GLY A 12 9.06 -54.52 12.80
N VAL A 13 9.44 -53.78 11.77
CA VAL A 13 9.70 -54.40 10.46
C VAL A 13 11.08 -55.04 10.51
N GLN A 14 11.10 -56.21 11.13
CA GLN A 14 12.16 -57.20 11.04
C GLN A 14 12.40 -57.58 9.58
N ALA A 15 13.67 -57.76 9.27
CA ALA A 15 14.15 -58.43 8.07
C ALA A 15 13.43 -59.78 7.88
N ALA A 16 12.65 -59.88 6.80
CA ALA A 16 12.22 -61.15 6.25
C ALA A 16 13.09 -61.46 5.03
N THR A 17 14.25 -62.04 5.31
CA THR A 17 14.96 -62.93 4.37
C THR A 17 13.99 -64.00 3.88
N SER A 18 13.55 -63.89 2.63
CA SER A 18 12.91 -64.98 1.92
C SER A 18 13.90 -65.55 0.92
N SER A 19 14.66 -66.54 1.39
CA SER A 19 15.44 -67.46 0.55
C SER A 19 14.50 -68.21 -0.39
N PRO A 20 14.74 -68.28 -1.71
CA PRO A 20 14.10 -69.28 -2.55
C PRO A 20 14.68 -70.65 -2.22
N GLN A 21 13.83 -71.49 -1.65
CA GLN A 21 14.11 -72.88 -1.29
C GLN A 21 14.37 -73.68 -2.58
N ALA A 22 15.53 -74.33 -2.65
CA ALA A 22 15.92 -75.22 -3.72
C ALA A 22 14.96 -76.42 -3.78
N GLN A 23 14.21 -76.56 -4.89
CA GLN A 23 13.60 -77.82 -5.28
C GLN A 23 14.57 -78.55 -6.21
N ALA A 24 15.18 -79.60 -5.65
CA ALA A 24 15.93 -80.59 -6.40
C ALA A 24 14.95 -81.40 -7.26
N ALA A 25 14.86 -81.06 -8.55
CA ALA A 25 14.31 -81.96 -9.55
C ALA A 25 15.45 -82.89 -10.02
N ASN A 26 15.42 -84.11 -9.51
CA ASN A 26 16.19 -85.25 -10.00
C ASN A 26 15.76 -85.53 -11.45
N LEU A 27 16.63 -85.27 -12.42
CA LEU A 27 16.51 -85.73 -13.80
C LEU A 27 17.78 -86.50 -14.13
N GLU A 28 17.63 -87.80 -14.37
CA GLU A 28 18.66 -88.71 -14.85
C GLU A 28 19.27 -88.20 -16.17
N PRO A 29 20.56 -88.51 -16.45
CA PRO A 29 21.27 -88.00 -17.61
C PRO A 29 20.81 -88.74 -18.87
N GLN A 30 19.92 -88.13 -19.66
CA GLN A 30 19.81 -88.48 -21.07
C GLN A 30 21.07 -88.01 -21.79
N ALA A 31 21.99 -88.95 -21.98
CA ALA A 31 23.00 -88.89 -23.03
C ALA A 31 22.28 -88.73 -24.38
N GLY A 32 22.29 -87.51 -24.89
CA GLY A 32 21.76 -87.14 -26.18
C GLY A 32 22.60 -86.00 -26.72
N GLU A 33 23.57 -86.34 -27.57
CA GLU A 33 24.32 -85.41 -28.40
C GLU A 33 23.38 -84.40 -29.04
N LYS A 34 23.41 -83.16 -28.55
CA LYS A 34 22.89 -82.00 -29.26
C LYS A 34 23.98 -80.94 -29.27
N SER A 35 24.73 -81.02 -30.36
CA SER A 35 25.40 -79.93 -31.06
C SER A 35 25.87 -78.76 -30.19
N SER A 36 27.19 -78.74 -29.94
CA SER A 36 27.99 -77.56 -29.57
C SER A 36 28.01 -76.52 -30.70
N GLU A 37 26.83 -76.13 -31.20
CA GLU A 37 26.67 -75.33 -32.41
C GLU A 37 25.90 -74.05 -32.09
N ASN A 38 26.37 -73.35 -31.05
CA ASN A 38 26.23 -71.89 -30.87
C ASN A 38 26.93 -71.40 -29.59
N GLN A 39 28.00 -72.06 -29.13
CA GLN A 39 28.82 -71.45 -28.09
C GLN A 39 29.64 -70.31 -28.73
N PRO A 40 29.48 -69.06 -28.28
CA PRO A 40 30.29 -67.96 -28.80
C PRO A 40 31.77 -68.29 -28.61
N SER A 41 32.59 -67.95 -29.61
CA SER A 41 34.03 -68.16 -29.51
C SER A 41 34.59 -67.45 -28.28
N LEU A 42 35.69 -67.94 -27.73
CA LEU A 42 36.38 -67.32 -26.60
C LEU A 42 36.68 -65.83 -26.87
N GLU A 43 37.02 -65.48 -28.11
CA GLU A 43 37.21 -64.10 -28.56
C GLU A 43 35.91 -63.27 -28.53
N ALA A 44 34.77 -63.85 -28.94
CA ALA A 44 33.48 -63.18 -28.88
C ALA A 44 33.06 -62.86 -27.44
N LEU A 45 33.26 -63.80 -26.51
CA LEU A 45 33.00 -63.58 -25.07
C LEU A 45 33.93 -62.51 -24.46
N GLN A 46 35.22 -62.51 -24.82
CA GLN A 46 36.16 -61.50 -24.35
C GLN A 46 35.80 -60.09 -24.86
N ARG A 47 35.35 -59.99 -26.11
CA ARG A 47 34.89 -58.73 -26.70
C ARG A 47 33.64 -58.21 -25.99
N GLU A 48 32.66 -59.07 -25.74
CA GLU A 48 31.44 -58.70 -25.02
C GLU A 48 31.70 -58.26 -23.57
N ILE A 49 32.61 -58.94 -22.85
CA ILE A 49 33.04 -58.49 -21.51
C ILE A 49 33.72 -57.12 -21.57
N ALA A 50 34.55 -56.85 -22.58
CA ALA A 50 35.20 -55.56 -22.76
C ALA A 50 34.17 -54.45 -23.06
N ASP A 51 33.17 -54.75 -23.87
CA ASP A 51 32.09 -53.83 -24.22
C ASP A 51 31.21 -53.54 -23.00
N LEU A 52 30.80 -54.56 -22.24
CA LEU A 52 30.04 -54.40 -20.99
C LEU A 52 30.80 -53.62 -19.92
N ARG A 53 32.13 -53.76 -19.84
CA ARG A 53 32.98 -52.97 -18.94
C ARG A 53 33.03 -51.50 -19.36
N LYS A 54 33.16 -51.22 -20.65
CA LYS A 54 33.08 -49.84 -21.18
C LYS A 54 31.70 -49.23 -20.93
N GLU A 55 30.65 -49.99 -21.15
CA GLU A 55 29.28 -49.54 -20.93
C GLU A 55 29.05 -49.22 -19.45
N ASN A 56 29.44 -50.12 -18.53
CA ASN A 56 29.39 -49.89 -17.08
C ASN A 56 30.20 -48.66 -16.65
N ALA A 57 31.41 -48.48 -17.18
CA ALA A 57 32.22 -47.31 -16.89
C ALA A 57 31.50 -46.02 -17.33
N SER A 58 30.84 -46.06 -18.49
CA SER A 58 30.06 -44.93 -19.01
C SER A 58 28.81 -44.63 -18.16
N TYR A 59 28.12 -45.66 -17.66
CA TYR A 59 26.97 -45.48 -16.77
C TYR A 59 27.39 -44.90 -15.43
N ARG A 60 28.48 -45.39 -14.84
CA ARG A 60 29.00 -44.83 -13.58
C ARG A 60 29.39 -43.38 -13.74
N LYS A 61 29.99 -43.03 -14.87
CA LYS A 61 30.34 -41.63 -15.18
C LYS A 61 29.08 -40.77 -15.31
N ARG A 62 28.10 -41.20 -16.11
CA ARG A 62 26.82 -40.49 -16.29
C ARG A 62 26.06 -40.35 -14.98
N ALA A 63 26.05 -41.38 -14.12
CA ALA A 63 25.41 -41.33 -12.81
C ALA A 63 26.06 -40.27 -11.90
N LYS A 64 27.39 -40.19 -11.88
CA LYS A 64 28.11 -39.15 -11.13
C LYS A 64 27.84 -37.75 -11.69
N GLU A 65 27.88 -37.59 -13.01
CA GLU A 65 27.59 -36.31 -13.67
C GLU A 65 26.16 -35.84 -13.37
N GLN A 66 25.18 -36.76 -13.33
CA GLN A 66 23.79 -36.46 -12.96
C GLN A 66 23.64 -36.10 -11.48
N GLU A 67 24.32 -36.81 -10.57
CA GLU A 67 24.30 -36.51 -9.14
C GLU A 67 24.90 -35.12 -8.85
N GLU A 68 26.03 -34.79 -9.47
CA GLU A 68 26.65 -33.47 -9.35
C GLU A 68 25.75 -32.37 -9.92
N ALA A 69 25.13 -32.59 -11.10
CA ALA A 69 24.19 -31.64 -11.69
C ALA A 69 22.96 -31.42 -10.79
N ALA A 70 22.40 -32.49 -10.21
CA ALA A 70 21.27 -32.40 -9.29
C ALA A 70 21.65 -31.64 -8.00
N ARG A 71 22.85 -31.87 -7.46
CA ARG A 71 23.36 -31.12 -6.29
C ARG A 71 23.52 -29.63 -6.61
N LEU A 72 24.15 -29.30 -7.74
CA LEU A 72 24.32 -27.91 -8.19
C LEU A 72 22.97 -27.21 -8.41
N ALA A 73 22.00 -27.89 -9.01
CA ALA A 73 20.65 -27.35 -9.19
C ALA A 73 19.93 -27.14 -7.85
N GLY A 74 20.10 -28.07 -6.90
CA GLY A 74 19.59 -27.92 -5.53
C GLY A 74 20.20 -26.72 -4.81
N ASP A 75 21.52 -26.58 -4.86
CA ASP A 75 22.25 -25.47 -4.25
C ASP A 75 21.84 -24.11 -4.86
N GLN A 76 21.62 -24.05 -6.18
CA GLN A 76 21.13 -22.84 -6.86
C GLN A 76 19.73 -22.46 -6.39
N ARG A 77 18.79 -23.41 -6.35
CA ARG A 77 17.42 -23.17 -5.87
C ARG A 77 17.40 -22.67 -4.43
N LEU A 78 18.24 -23.23 -3.55
CA LEU A 78 18.33 -22.79 -2.16
C LEU A 78 18.86 -21.35 -2.06
N LYS A 79 19.88 -21.00 -2.86
CA LYS A 79 20.41 -19.64 -2.93
C LYS A 79 19.36 -18.64 -3.40
N GLU A 80 18.64 -18.96 -4.47
CA GLU A 80 17.55 -18.13 -5.00
C GLU A 80 16.46 -17.91 -3.95
N GLN A 81 15.98 -18.98 -3.30
CA GLN A 81 14.98 -18.88 -2.23
C GLN A 81 15.48 -18.01 -1.07
N GLY A 82 16.75 -18.15 -0.68
CA GLY A 82 17.38 -17.30 0.34
C GLY A 82 17.40 -15.82 -0.05
N GLN A 83 17.74 -15.51 -1.31
CA GLN A 83 17.74 -14.15 -1.84
C GLN A 83 16.33 -13.54 -1.86
N TYR A 84 15.32 -14.30 -2.29
CA TYR A 84 13.93 -13.84 -2.26
C TYR A 84 13.45 -13.55 -0.84
N LYS A 85 13.80 -14.41 0.13
CA LYS A 85 13.47 -14.18 1.54
C LYS A 85 14.10 -12.89 2.06
N GLN A 86 15.39 -12.68 1.81
CA GLN A 86 16.09 -11.46 2.22
C GLN A 86 15.46 -10.20 1.59
N LEU A 87 15.10 -10.28 0.31
CA LEU A 87 14.45 -9.16 -0.38
C LEU A 87 13.08 -8.85 0.22
N ALA A 88 12.27 -9.87 0.49
CA ALA A 88 10.97 -9.72 1.13
C ALA A 88 11.08 -9.09 2.53
N GLU A 89 12.06 -9.52 3.34
CA GLU A 89 12.34 -8.94 4.66
C GLU A 89 12.72 -7.45 4.56
N GLN A 90 13.53 -7.07 3.57
CA GLN A 90 13.89 -5.66 3.34
C GLN A 90 12.67 -4.81 2.93
N TYR A 91 11.83 -5.32 2.03
CA TYR A 91 10.61 -4.62 1.64
C TYR A 91 9.64 -4.49 2.82
N GLN A 92 9.44 -5.55 3.61
CA GLN A 92 8.58 -5.49 4.78
C GLN A 92 9.09 -4.48 5.81
N ALA A 93 10.40 -4.44 6.07
CA ALA A 93 10.99 -3.45 6.96
C ALA A 93 10.74 -2.01 6.46
N ARG A 94 10.92 -1.77 5.16
CA ARG A 94 10.68 -0.46 4.55
C ARG A 94 9.21 -0.06 4.57
N VAL A 95 8.29 -0.99 4.33
CA VAL A 95 6.85 -0.75 4.44
C VAL A 95 6.47 -0.42 5.88
N ASN A 96 6.93 -1.21 6.85
CA ASN A 96 6.66 -0.97 8.27
C ASN A 96 7.24 0.37 8.78
N GLU A 97 8.32 0.86 8.18
CA GLU A 97 8.87 2.19 8.48
C GLU A 97 8.04 3.31 7.85
N LEU A 98 7.60 3.14 6.60
CA LEU A 98 6.88 4.18 5.85
C LEU A 98 5.40 4.28 6.21
N GLU A 99 4.74 3.18 6.56
CA GLU A 99 3.32 3.14 6.92
C GLU A 99 2.96 4.11 8.07
N PRO A 100 3.60 4.07 9.25
CA PRO A 100 3.28 5.00 10.34
C PRO A 100 3.63 6.45 9.99
N ILE A 101 4.61 6.67 9.11
CA ILE A 101 4.95 8.00 8.61
C ILE A 101 3.81 8.53 7.73
N SER A 102 3.33 7.72 6.78
CA SER A 102 2.22 8.08 5.91
C SER A 102 0.93 8.36 6.69
N GLU A 103 0.62 7.57 7.71
CA GLU A 103 -0.52 7.76 8.60
C GLU A 103 -0.44 9.13 9.31
N ARG A 104 0.73 9.47 9.84
CA ARG A 104 0.96 10.78 10.49
C ARG A 104 0.84 11.94 9.51
N TYR A 105 1.36 11.79 8.29
CA TYR A 105 1.21 12.82 7.26
C TYR A 105 -0.25 13.01 6.86
N ASN A 106 -1.02 11.94 6.70
CA ASN A 106 -2.45 12.01 6.39
C ASN A 106 -3.26 12.67 7.51
N GLN A 107 -2.94 12.35 8.76
CA GLN A 107 -3.55 13.01 9.93
C GLN A 107 -3.23 14.50 9.97
N LEU A 108 -1.97 14.88 9.78
CA LEU A 108 -1.54 16.28 9.74
C LEU A 108 -2.18 17.03 8.57
N ALA A 109 -2.23 16.40 7.40
CA ALA A 109 -2.87 16.93 6.21
C ALA A 109 -4.36 17.21 6.44
N SER A 110 -5.06 16.26 7.07
CA SER A 110 -6.48 16.41 7.43
C SER A 110 -6.71 17.54 8.44
N LEU A 111 -5.85 17.64 9.46
CA LEU A 111 -5.92 18.73 10.45
C LEU A 111 -5.72 20.10 9.79
N LEU A 112 -4.73 20.22 8.89
CA LEU A 112 -4.49 21.45 8.13
C LEU A 112 -5.66 21.77 7.20
N ALA A 113 -6.18 20.79 6.47
CA ALA A 113 -7.34 20.99 5.60
C ALA A 113 -8.57 21.51 6.38
N ASN A 114 -8.87 20.92 7.54
CA ASN A 114 -9.95 21.37 8.42
C ASN A 114 -9.69 22.79 8.96
N GLN A 115 -8.44 23.11 9.31
CA GLN A 115 -8.07 24.46 9.74
C GLN A 115 -8.27 25.49 8.63
N ILE A 116 -7.88 25.16 7.39
CA ILE A 116 -8.10 26.00 6.21
C ILE A 116 -9.60 26.24 5.99
N GLU A 117 -10.40 25.17 6.02
CA GLU A 117 -11.85 25.27 5.86
C GLU A 117 -12.46 26.16 6.94
N SER A 118 -12.05 26.00 8.20
CA SER A 118 -12.53 26.84 9.30
C SER A 118 -12.19 28.32 9.13
N GLN A 119 -11.01 28.65 8.60
CA GLN A 119 -10.59 30.04 8.37
C GLN A 119 -11.34 30.67 7.21
N THR A 120 -11.60 29.91 6.16
CA THR A 120 -12.15 30.37 4.90
C THR A 120 -13.68 30.36 4.87
N LYS A 121 -14.32 29.64 5.81
CA LYS A 121 -15.79 29.56 5.93
C LYS A 121 -16.48 30.92 5.89
N ASP A 122 -15.94 31.90 6.61
CA ASP A 122 -16.54 33.23 6.74
C ASP A 122 -15.97 34.25 5.74
N TRP A 123 -15.12 33.81 4.80
CA TRP A 123 -14.56 34.72 3.80
C TRP A 123 -15.58 35.12 2.73
N PRO A 124 -15.40 36.31 2.10
CA PRO A 124 -16.23 36.75 0.98
C PRO A 124 -16.22 35.78 -0.20
N ASP A 125 -17.34 35.66 -0.90
CA ASP A 125 -17.50 34.74 -2.03
C ASP A 125 -16.55 35.07 -3.19
N GLU A 126 -16.19 36.34 -3.36
CA GLU A 126 -15.22 36.79 -4.36
C GLU A 126 -13.84 36.18 -4.15
N ILE A 127 -13.46 35.89 -2.90
CA ILE A 127 -12.19 35.27 -2.57
C ILE A 127 -12.29 33.75 -2.68
N LYS A 128 -13.40 33.16 -2.22
CA LYS A 128 -13.68 31.71 -2.33
C LYS A 128 -13.71 31.23 -3.79
N ALA A 129 -14.13 32.09 -4.72
CA ALA A 129 -14.14 31.77 -6.16
C ALA A 129 -12.74 31.43 -6.72
N PHE A 130 -11.67 31.87 -6.04
CA PHE A 130 -10.28 31.56 -6.42
C PHE A 130 -9.63 30.50 -5.53
N ASP A 131 -10.39 29.81 -4.66
CA ASP A 131 -9.87 28.67 -3.90
C ASP A 131 -9.41 27.57 -4.88
N PRO A 132 -8.15 27.11 -4.79
CA PRO A 132 -7.67 25.96 -5.55
C PRO A 132 -8.51 24.67 -5.36
N GLY A 133 -9.34 24.62 -4.31
CA GLY A 133 -10.24 23.50 -4.02
C GLY A 133 -9.61 22.48 -3.08
N ALA A 134 -10.44 21.63 -2.47
CA ALA A 134 -10.00 20.70 -1.42
C ALA A 134 -9.00 19.62 -1.90
N GLU A 135 -9.05 19.27 -3.20
CA GLU A 135 -8.18 18.26 -3.82
C GLU A 135 -6.80 18.80 -4.22
N ALA A 136 -6.60 20.13 -4.15
CA ALA A 136 -5.30 20.71 -4.45
C ALA A 136 -4.28 20.41 -3.33
N PRO A 137 -2.97 20.34 -3.65
CA PRO A 137 -1.93 20.18 -2.65
C PRO A 137 -2.06 21.22 -1.53
N ILE A 138 -1.86 20.80 -0.28
CA ILE A 138 -2.06 21.64 0.92
C ILE A 138 -1.15 22.87 0.87
N GLU A 139 0.05 22.74 0.32
CA GLU A 139 1.00 23.84 0.13
C GLU A 139 0.43 24.93 -0.78
N GLU A 140 -0.26 24.55 -1.86
CA GLU A 140 -0.90 25.49 -2.78
C GLU A 140 -2.06 26.21 -2.11
N ARG A 141 -2.88 25.48 -1.34
CA ARG A 141 -3.99 26.08 -0.57
C ARG A 141 -3.48 27.03 0.51
N LEU A 142 -2.41 26.68 1.24
CA LEU A 142 -1.79 27.56 2.23
C LEU A 142 -1.24 28.84 1.59
N ALA A 143 -0.54 28.72 0.45
CA ALA A 143 -0.03 29.88 -0.28
C ALA A 143 -1.17 30.79 -0.78
N TRP A 144 -2.30 30.21 -1.19
CA TRP A 144 -3.50 30.97 -1.54
C TRP A 144 -4.08 31.71 -0.34
N ILE A 145 -4.18 31.09 0.84
CA ILE A 145 -4.66 31.73 2.06
C ILE A 145 -3.79 32.94 2.43
N GLU A 146 -2.47 32.79 2.40
CA GLU A 146 -1.54 33.88 2.72
C GLU A 146 -1.73 35.08 1.79
N LYS A 147 -1.91 34.84 0.49
CA LYS A 147 -2.19 35.89 -0.51
C LYS A 147 -3.58 36.50 -0.36
N SER A 148 -4.55 35.72 0.10
CA SER A 148 -5.96 36.12 0.19
C SER A 148 -6.28 36.89 1.47
N LYS A 149 -5.62 36.61 2.59
CA LYS A 149 -5.78 37.33 3.88
C LYS A 149 -5.79 38.86 3.76
N PRO A 150 -4.80 39.51 3.11
CA PRO A 150 -4.83 40.98 2.97
C PRO A 150 -5.97 41.48 2.07
N LEU A 151 -6.40 40.69 1.08
CA LEU A 151 -7.54 41.03 0.22
C LEU A 151 -8.85 40.97 0.99
N VAL A 152 -9.04 39.92 1.81
CA VAL A 152 -10.19 39.79 2.72
C VAL A 152 -10.26 40.99 3.66
N ALA A 153 -9.15 41.35 4.31
CA ALA A 153 -9.10 42.52 5.21
C ALA A 153 -9.48 43.83 4.49
N LYS A 154 -9.07 44.00 3.22
CA LYS A 154 -9.42 45.18 2.43
C LYS A 154 -10.91 45.20 2.05
N LEU A 155 -11.47 44.05 1.67
CA LEU A 155 -12.89 43.92 1.33
C LEU A 155 -13.78 44.16 2.57
N GLU A 156 -13.39 43.66 3.74
CA GLU A 156 -14.10 43.93 5.00
C GLU A 156 -14.10 45.43 5.35
N GLN A 157 -12.99 46.14 5.13
CA GLN A 157 -12.92 47.59 5.33
C GLN A 157 -13.80 48.35 4.33
N GLN A 158 -13.85 47.92 3.07
CA GLN A 158 -14.69 48.54 2.05
C GLN A 158 -16.19 48.27 2.28
N GLY A 159 -16.57 47.06 2.71
CA GLY A 159 -17.94 46.73 3.08
C GLY A 159 -18.45 47.57 4.27
N ARG A 160 -17.56 47.95 5.19
CA ARG A 160 -17.88 48.88 6.29
C ARG A 160 -17.96 50.34 5.86
N ALA A 161 -17.16 50.75 4.87
CA ALA A 161 -17.15 52.11 4.34
C ALA A 161 -18.32 52.40 3.37
N GLY A 162 -19.02 51.36 2.91
CA GLY A 162 -20.02 51.43 1.86
C GLY A 162 -21.48 51.50 2.31
N LEU A 163 -21.83 51.82 3.56
CA LEU A 163 -23.22 52.13 3.91
C LEU A 163 -23.55 53.58 3.46
N PRO A 164 -24.32 53.80 2.38
CA PRO A 164 -24.84 55.12 2.07
C PRO A 164 -25.85 55.50 3.15
N GLY A 165 -25.45 56.37 4.08
CA GLY A 165 -26.34 56.89 5.12
C GLY A 165 -25.69 57.27 6.44
N ASN A 166 -24.41 56.90 6.69
CA ASN A 166 -23.76 57.20 7.97
C ASN A 166 -22.76 58.36 7.92
N ALA A 167 -22.92 59.29 6.96
CA ALA A 167 -22.36 60.61 7.11
C ALA A 167 -23.25 61.41 8.07
N PRO A 168 -22.71 62.14 9.06
CA PRO A 168 -23.53 63.02 9.89
C PRO A 168 -24.28 63.98 8.96
N ASN A 169 -25.61 63.88 8.99
CA ASN A 169 -26.51 64.72 8.22
C ASN A 169 -26.09 66.18 8.43
N PRO A 170 -25.79 66.97 7.38
CA PRO A 170 -25.46 68.38 7.58
C PRO A 170 -26.65 69.05 8.28
N LYS A 171 -26.40 69.66 9.44
CA LYS A 171 -27.44 70.38 10.18
C LYS A 171 -28.05 71.43 9.25
N PRO A 172 -29.38 71.48 9.06
CA PRO A 172 -29.98 72.55 8.29
C PRO A 172 -29.73 73.86 9.02
N THR A 173 -28.90 74.72 8.42
CA THR A 173 -28.69 76.12 8.85
C THR A 173 -29.90 76.94 8.38
N GLY A 174 -31.06 76.65 8.94
CA GLY A 174 -32.26 77.46 8.79
C GLY A 174 -32.13 78.68 9.68
N GLN A 175 -31.89 79.84 9.06
CA GLN A 175 -31.90 81.14 9.71
C GLN A 175 -33.25 81.40 10.39
N SER A 176 -33.27 81.32 11.71
CA SER A 176 -34.33 81.92 12.53
C SER A 176 -34.16 83.43 12.51
N HIS A 177 -34.63 84.10 11.44
CA HIS A 177 -34.87 85.54 11.50
C HIS A 177 -36.06 85.76 12.44
N LYS A 178 -35.77 86.07 13.70
CA LYS A 178 -36.74 86.67 14.61
C LYS A 178 -37.09 88.04 14.03
N SER A 179 -38.23 88.11 13.36
CA SER A 179 -38.87 89.36 12.96
C SER A 179 -39.17 90.18 14.21
N GLU A 180 -38.52 91.33 14.31
CA GLU A 180 -38.74 92.37 15.31
C GLU A 180 -40.22 92.78 15.31
N ALA A 181 -40.88 92.63 16.46
CA ALA A 181 -42.14 93.30 16.71
C ALA A 181 -41.85 94.78 17.01
N ILE A 182 -41.89 95.59 15.96
CA ILE A 182 -41.95 97.05 16.09
C ILE A 182 -43.34 97.39 16.64
N THR A 183 -43.41 97.60 17.96
CA THR A 183 -44.53 98.29 18.62
C THR A 183 -44.57 99.75 18.16
N THR A 184 -45.43 100.08 17.21
CA THR A 184 -45.84 101.46 16.93
C THR A 184 -47.22 101.49 16.28
N SER A 185 -48.22 102.00 17.01
CA SER A 185 -49.49 102.62 16.55
C SER A 185 -50.48 102.53 17.72
N LEU A 186 -50.52 103.46 18.68
CA LEU A 186 -50.99 104.85 18.64
C LEU A 186 -52.41 105.04 18.07
N MET A 187 -53.36 105.20 19.02
CA MET A 187 -54.59 106.00 18.97
C MET A 187 -55.74 105.54 18.04
N ARG A 188 -56.91 105.26 18.62
CA ARG A 188 -58.05 106.21 18.79
C ARG A 188 -59.43 105.55 18.58
N SER A 189 -60.36 105.90 19.48
CA SER A 189 -61.84 105.89 19.35
C SER A 189 -62.54 104.53 19.18
N GLY A 190 -63.68 104.23 19.80
CA GLY A 190 -64.59 104.95 20.70
C GLY A 190 -65.43 103.92 21.47
N LEU A 191 -65.88 104.25 22.69
CA LEU A 191 -67.26 104.67 23.01
C LEU A 191 -68.29 103.53 23.16
N TYR A 192 -68.78 103.40 24.41
CA TYR A 192 -70.11 102.90 24.84
C TYR A 192 -70.42 101.40 24.66
N ASN A 193 -71.20 100.70 25.50
CA ASN A 193 -72.08 100.99 26.64
C ASN A 193 -72.45 99.64 27.31
N PHE A 194 -72.45 99.55 28.65
CA PHE A 194 -73.51 99.04 29.56
C PHE A 194 -72.95 98.83 30.96
#